data_AF-A0A0K8J7Y6-F1
#
_entry.id   AF-A0A0K8J7Y6-F1
#
_cell.length_a   1.000
_cell.length_b   1.000
_cell.length_c   1.000
_cell.angle_alpha   90.00
_cell.angle_beta   90.00
_cell.angle_gamma   90.00
#
_symmetry.space_group_name_H-M   'P 1'
#
loop_
_entity.id
_entity.type
_entity.pdbx_description
1 polymer ?
#
loop_
_entity_poly.entity_id
_entity_poly.type
_entity_poly.pdbx_seq_one_letter_code
_entity_poly.pdbx_strand_id
1 'polypeptide(L)' 'MKKKILLYLLLFSLMLIPSSCGKKDCKAEGCSEEIYEEGLCKKHYFEKAIKKGIEEIGDLFD' A
#
# COMPACT_ATOMS: atom_id res chain seq x y z
N MET A 1 -34.06 4.67 -28.40
CA MET A 1 -33.33 5.72 -27.66
C MET A 1 -33.11 5.34 -26.19
N LYS A 2 -34.18 5.15 -25.39
CA LYS A 2 -34.09 4.83 -23.94
C LYS A 2 -33.32 3.54 -23.60
N LYS A 3 -33.50 2.47 -24.39
CA LYS A 3 -32.74 1.21 -24.24
C LYS A 3 -31.25 1.35 -24.58
N LYS A 4 -30.90 2.23 -25.53
CA LYS A 4 -29.50 2.54 -25.86
C LYS A 4 -28.84 3.38 -24.77
N ILE A 5 -29.57 4.36 -24.23
CA ILE A 5 -29.13 5.16 -23.07
C ILE A 5 -28.86 4.25 -21.86
N LEU A 6 -29.77 3.31 -21.58
CA LEU A 6 -29.58 2.33 -20.51
C LEU A 6 -28.32 1.46 -20.73
N LEU A 7 -28.06 1.08 -21.99
CA LEU A 7 -26.90 0.28 -22.37
C LEU A 7 -25.59 1.07 -22.24
N TYR A 8 -25.58 2.36 -22.62
CA TYR A 8 -24.42 3.25 -22.42
C TYR A 8 -24.14 3.50 -20.93
N LEU A 9 -25.18 3.65 -20.09
CA LEU A 9 -25.01 3.81 -18.65
C LEU A 9 -24.41 2.55 -18.00
N LEU A 10 -24.84 1.36 -18.42
CA LEU A 10 -24.30 0.09 -17.92
C LEU A 10 -22.82 -0.11 -18.31
N LEU A 11 -22.44 0.27 -19.52
CA LEU A 11 -21.04 0.22 -19.97
C LEU A 11 -20.16 1.23 -19.22
N PHE A 12 -20.67 2.42 -18.94
CA PHE A 12 -19.97 3.44 -18.16
C PHE A 12 -19.70 2.99 -16.72
N SER A 13 -20.67 2.32 -16.09
CA SER A 13 -20.49 1.75 -14.75
C SER A 13 -19.47 0.60 -14.69
N LEU A 14 -19.31 -0.17 -15.77
CA LEU A 14 -18.32 -1.26 -15.82
C LEU A 14 -16.87 -0.72 -15.90
N MET A 15 -16.70 0.48 -16.47
CA MET A 15 -15.40 1.14 -16.63
C MET A 15 -14.88 1.77 -15.33
N LEU A 16 -15.75 1.95 -14.34
CA LEU A 16 -15.46 2.57 -13.04
C LEU A 16 -15.11 1.57 -11.94
N ILE A 17 -14.94 0.28 -12.25
CA ILE A 17 -14.55 -0.71 -11.26
C ILE A 17 -13.02 -0.64 -11.09
N PRO A 18 -12.48 -0.13 -9.96
CA PRO A 18 -11.06 -0.23 -9.69
C PRO A 18 -10.74 -1.69 -9.41
N SER A 19 -10.24 -2.40 -10.42
CA SER A 19 -9.66 -3.74 -10.30
C SER A 19 -8.32 -3.68 -9.54
N SER A 20 -8.27 -3.05 -8.37
CA SER A 20 -7.07 -3.08 -7.53
C SER A 20 -7.14 -4.29 -6.60
N CYS A 21 -7.04 -5.48 -7.20
CA CYS A 21 -6.51 -6.64 -6.49
C CYS A 21 -4.97 -6.48 -6.49
N GLY A 22 -4.49 -5.37 -5.93
CA GLY A 22 -3.08 -5.06 -5.83
C GLY A 22 -2.49 -5.84 -4.67
N LYS A 23 -1.48 -6.65 -4.94
CA LYS A 23 -0.55 -7.10 -3.90
C LYS A 23 -0.13 -5.85 -3.14
N LYS A 24 -0.24 -5.87 -1.81
CA LYS A 24 0.09 -4.68 -1.03
C LYS A 24 1.61 -4.51 -1.07
N ASP A 25 2.07 -3.46 -1.72
CA ASP A 25 3.48 -3.09 -1.79
C ASP A 25 3.92 -2.41 -0.49
N CYS A 26 5.20 -2.56 -0.16
CA CYS A 26 5.81 -1.92 0.98
C CYS A 26 5.52 -0.41 1.00
N LYS A 27 5.13 0.12 2.16
CA LYS A 27 4.85 1.55 2.36
C LYS A 27 6.08 2.45 2.27
N ALA A 28 7.28 1.89 2.32
CA ALA A 28 8.52 2.67 2.19
C ALA A 28 8.61 3.30 0.80
N GLU A 29 8.98 4.58 0.74
CA GLU A 29 9.10 5.31 -0.52
C GLU A 29 10.10 4.62 -1.47
N GLY A 30 9.68 4.44 -2.73
CA GLY A 30 10.49 3.79 -3.75
C GLY A 30 10.64 2.27 -3.58
N CYS A 31 9.87 1.63 -2.69
CA CYS A 31 9.89 0.18 -2.50
C CYS A 31 8.67 -0.48 -3.14
N SER A 32 8.91 -1.44 -4.04
CA SER A 32 7.86 -2.26 -4.67
C SER A 32 7.88 -3.71 -4.21
N GLU A 33 8.54 -3.97 -3.09
CA GLU A 33 8.60 -5.30 -2.48
C GLU A 33 7.28 -5.63 -1.76
N GLU A 34 6.96 -6.92 -1.66
CA GLU A 34 5.77 -7.36 -0.95
C GLU A 34 5.83 -7.02 0.55
N ILE A 35 4.67 -6.66 1.12
CA ILE A 35 4.55 -6.45 2.55
C ILE A 35 4.77 -7.78 3.28
N TYR A 36 5.65 -7.73 4.28
CA TYR A 36 5.85 -8.78 5.27
C TYR A 36 4.99 -8.52 6.51
N GLU A 37 5.19 -7.39 7.18
CA GLU A 37 4.50 -7.04 8.42
C GLU A 37 4.41 -5.52 8.58
N GLU A 38 3.40 -5.02 9.28
CA GLU A 38 3.17 -3.58 9.53
C GLU A 38 3.09 -2.69 8.27
N GLY A 39 2.84 -3.29 7.10
CA GLY A 39 2.87 -2.58 5.83
C GLY A 39 4.28 -2.33 5.29
N LEU A 40 5.30 -3.01 5.82
CA LEU A 40 6.69 -2.94 5.37
C LEU A 40 7.13 -4.29 4.81
N CYS A 41 8.05 -4.28 3.84
CA CYS A 41 8.76 -5.49 3.46
C CYS A 41 9.71 -5.94 4.58
N LYS A 42 10.23 -7.17 4.52
CA LYS A 42 11.14 -7.73 5.54
C LYS A 42 12.28 -6.79 5.87
N LYS A 43 12.95 -6.23 4.84
CA LYS A 43 14.08 -5.33 5.01
C LYS A 43 13.69 -4.09 5.83
N HIS A 44 12.66 -3.38 5.40
CA HIS A 44 12.24 -2.15 6.07
C HIS A 44 11.65 -2.40 7.47
N TYR A 45 11.03 -3.57 7.70
CA TYR A 45 10.59 -3.98 9.03
C TYR A 45 11.77 -4.12 10.00
N PHE A 46 12.84 -4.81 9.60
CA PHE A 46 14.07 -4.93 10.41
C PHE A 46 14.78 -3.58 10.61
N GLU A 47 14.90 -2.77 9.57
CA GLU A 47 15.50 -1.43 9.69
C GLU A 47 14.74 -0.54 10.68
N LYS A 48 13.40 -0.59 10.66
CA LYS A 48 12.54 0.10 11.65
C LYS A 48 12.80 -0.40 13.06
N ALA A 49 12.90 -1.72 13.26
CA ALA A 49 13.15 -2.30 14.58
C ALA A 49 14.53 -1.90 15.13
N ILE A 50 15.57 -1.88 14.29
CA ILE A 50 16.92 -1.45 14.67
C ILE A 50 16.94 0.03 15.03
N LYS A 51 16.34 0.89 14.21
CA LYS A 51 16.27 2.34 14.48
C LYS A 51 15.66 2.63 15.84
N LYS A 52 14.54 1.97 16.17
CA LYS A 52 13.87 2.11 17.46
C LYS A 52 14.80 1.74 18.62
N GLY A 53 15.54 0.64 18.49
CA GLY A 53 16.51 0.24 19.52
C GLY A 53 17.67 1.24 19.66
N ILE A 54 18.12 1.87 18.58
CA ILE A 54 19.16 2.90 18.63
C ILE A 54 18.65 4.19 19.28
N GLU A 55 17.42 4.61 18.97
CA GLU A 55 16.77 5.78 19.59
C GLU A 55 16.65 5.59 21.11
N GLU A 56 16.17 4.43 21.56
CA GLU A 56 16.08 4.08 22.99
C GLU A 56 17.44 4.11 23.71
N ILE A 57 18.52 3.75 23.01
CA ILE A 57 19.88 3.83 23.54
C ILE A 57 20.37 5.28 23.55
N GLY A 58 20.04 6.08 22.53
CA GLY A 58 20.39 7.50 22.43
C GLY A 58 19.82 8.31 23.59
N ASP A 59 18.53 8.12 23.89
CA ASP A 59 17.84 8.76 25.02
C ASP A 59 18.45 8.43 26.40
N LEU A 60 19.34 7.43 26.49
CA LEU A 60 20.05 7.07 27.72
C LEU A 60 21.32 7.92 27.94
N PHE A 61 21.84 8.55 26.89
CA PHE A 61 23.08 9.33 26.92
C PHE A 61 22.87 10.85 26.86
N ASP A 62 21.63 11.30 26.64
CA ASP A 62 21.17 12.70 26.78
C ASP A 62 20.73 13.00 28.23
#